data_AF-A0A6P3F0C2-F1
#
_entry.id   AF-A0A6P3F0C2-F1
#
_cell.length_a   1.000
_cell.length_b   1.000
_cell.length_c   1.000
_cell.angle_alpha   90.00
_cell.angle_beta   90.00
_cell.angle_gamma   90.00
#
_symmetry.space_group_name_H-M   'P 1'
#
loop_
_entity.id
_entity.type
_entity.pdbx_description
1 polymer ?
#
loop_
_entity_poly.entity_id
_entity_poly.type
_entity_poly.pdbx_seq_one_letter_code
_entity_poly.pdbx_strand_id
1 'polypeptide(L)'
;MAPAASKGRAEPAVVRAFPRRALARYLLLLRLYPALTKAATSGILSALGNLLAQMIKKRQKKEDSESIDARGPLRYAAYGFFITGPLSHYFYLFLEHWVPPDVPLAAAKRLLLDRLLFAPAFQLLFFLTMNLLEGKDTAALVARVRSGFWPALRMNWRVWTPVQFININYVPLQFRVLFANLVALFWYAYLSSLGQ
;
A
#
# COMPACT_ATOMS: atom_id res chain seq x y z
N MET A 1 -45.66 37.29 17.33
CA MET A 1 -44.98 35.98 17.44
C MET A 1 -44.45 35.63 16.06
N ALA A 2 -43.17 35.90 15.79
CA ALA A 2 -42.55 35.67 14.48
C ALA A 2 -41.84 34.31 14.46
N PRO A 3 -41.99 33.46 13.44
CA PRO A 3 -41.23 32.22 13.36
C PRO A 3 -39.86 32.48 12.73
N ALA A 4 -38.82 32.01 13.42
CA ALA A 4 -37.43 32.13 13.05
C ALA A 4 -37.10 31.28 11.80
N ALA A 5 -36.45 31.92 10.83
CA ALA A 5 -35.90 31.30 9.64
C ALA A 5 -34.75 30.35 9.99
N SER A 6 -34.97 29.05 9.79
CA SER A 6 -33.91 28.03 9.78
C SER A 6 -33.12 28.13 8.47
N LYS A 7 -31.96 28.78 8.54
CA LYS A 7 -31.01 28.95 7.44
C LYS A 7 -30.27 27.61 7.23
N GLY A 8 -30.85 26.72 6.44
CA GLY A 8 -30.18 25.51 5.95
C GLY A 8 -28.94 25.90 5.17
N ARG A 9 -27.76 25.72 5.79
CA ARG A 9 -26.45 25.94 5.19
C ARG A 9 -26.26 24.92 4.06
N ALA A 10 -26.57 25.32 2.82
CA ALA A 10 -26.26 24.54 1.63
C ALA A 10 -24.73 24.33 1.57
N GLU A 11 -24.27 23.10 1.77
CA GLU A 11 -22.89 22.74 1.45
C GLU A 11 -22.63 23.04 -0.03
N PRO A 12 -21.56 23.77 -0.38
CA PRO A 12 -21.31 24.13 -1.77
C PRO A 12 -21.09 22.86 -2.59
N ALA A 13 -21.85 22.72 -3.69
CA ALA A 13 -21.77 21.62 -4.65
C ALA A 13 -20.35 21.34 -5.17
N VAL A 14 -19.44 22.32 -5.03
CA VAL A 14 -18.00 22.21 -5.29
C VAL A 14 -17.35 21.08 -4.47
N VAL A 15 -17.71 20.90 -3.20
CA VAL A 15 -17.14 19.85 -2.33
C VAL A 15 -17.62 18.46 -2.74
N ARG A 16 -18.82 18.34 -3.32
CA ARG A 16 -19.33 17.07 -3.89
C ARG A 16 -18.77 16.78 -5.29
N ALA A 17 -18.48 17.80 -6.07
CA ALA A 17 -17.96 17.67 -7.44
C ALA A 17 -16.44 17.44 -7.49
N PHE A 18 -15.69 18.00 -6.54
CA PHE A 18 -14.24 17.85 -6.43
C PHE A 18 -13.75 16.40 -6.33
N PRO A 19 -14.29 15.53 -5.43
CA PRO A 19 -13.85 14.14 -5.35
C PRO A 19 -14.17 13.36 -6.63
N ARG A 20 -15.28 13.69 -7.31
CA ARG A 20 -15.65 13.05 -8.58
C ARG A 20 -14.71 13.44 -9.72
N ARG A 21 -14.33 14.71 -9.82
CA ARG A 21 -13.38 15.20 -10.85
C ARG A 21 -11.95 14.70 -10.59
N ALA A 22 -11.51 14.68 -9.34
CA ALA A 22 -10.21 14.14 -8.96
C ALA A 22 -10.14 12.62 -9.22
N LEU A 23 -11.20 11.87 -8.85
CA LEU A 23 -11.32 10.45 -9.15
C LEU A 23 -11.34 10.17 -10.66
N ALA A 24 -12.08 10.97 -11.43
CA ALA A 24 -12.12 10.83 -12.89
C ALA A 24 -10.75 11.07 -13.53
N ARG A 25 -10.00 12.09 -13.07
CA ARG A 25 -8.63 12.36 -13.52
C ARG A 25 -7.66 11.26 -13.10
N TYR A 26 -7.77 10.73 -11.89
CA TYR A 26 -6.97 9.60 -11.42
C TYR A 26 -7.23 8.35 -12.28
N LEU A 27 -8.50 8.02 -12.56
CA LEU A 27 -8.85 6.88 -13.43
C LEU A 27 -8.36 7.08 -14.86
N LEU A 28 -8.39 8.32 -15.36
CA LEU A 28 -7.89 8.69 -16.68
C LEU A 28 -6.35 8.55 -16.75
N LEU A 29 -5.63 9.04 -15.73
CA LEU A 29 -4.18 8.85 -15.58
C LEU A 29 -3.80 7.37 -15.44
N LEU A 30 -4.59 6.59 -14.69
CA LEU A 30 -4.40 5.15 -14.55
C LEU A 30 -4.57 4.41 -15.88
N ARG A 31 -5.41 4.94 -16.78
CA ARG A 31 -5.68 4.38 -18.11
C ARG A 31 -4.62 4.81 -19.15
N LEU A 32 -4.15 6.06 -19.09
CA LEU A 32 -3.15 6.59 -20.02
C LEU A 32 -1.70 6.21 -19.65
N TYR A 33 -1.38 6.21 -18.35
CA TYR A 33 -0.04 5.92 -17.83
C TYR A 33 -0.12 4.94 -16.65
N PRO A 34 -0.52 3.68 -16.92
CA PRO A 34 -0.79 2.69 -15.86
C PRO A 34 0.43 2.42 -14.97
N ALA A 35 1.63 2.31 -15.53
CA ALA A 35 2.85 2.05 -14.76
C ALA A 35 3.25 3.25 -13.88
N LEU A 36 3.29 4.44 -14.46
CA LEU A 36 3.70 5.69 -13.80
C LEU A 36 2.72 6.10 -12.69
N THR A 37 1.41 5.99 -12.95
CA THR A 37 0.38 6.31 -11.96
C THR A 37 0.43 5.34 -10.78
N LYS A 38 0.63 4.04 -11.04
CA LYS A 38 0.79 3.03 -9.98
C LYS A 38 2.07 3.25 -9.16
N ALA A 39 3.18 3.59 -9.83
CA ALA A 39 4.45 3.95 -9.18
C ALA A 39 4.31 5.18 -8.27
N ALA A 40 3.75 6.28 -8.78
CA ALA A 40 3.52 7.50 -8.01
C ALA A 40 2.64 7.26 -6.78
N THR A 41 1.52 6.54 -6.98
CA THR A 41 0.59 6.24 -5.88
C THR A 41 1.24 5.34 -4.83
N SER A 42 2.02 4.34 -5.26
CA SER A 42 2.75 3.46 -4.35
C SER A 42 3.80 4.22 -3.55
N GLY A 43 4.58 5.09 -4.17
CA GLY A 43 5.60 5.90 -3.49
C GLY A 43 5.01 6.79 -2.39
N ILE A 44 3.93 7.51 -2.70
CA ILE A 44 3.22 8.37 -1.74
C ILE A 44 2.70 7.53 -0.56
N LEU A 45 2.08 6.39 -0.84
CA LEU A 45 1.46 5.56 0.18
C LEU A 45 2.50 4.91 1.11
N SER A 46 3.63 4.47 0.55
CA SER A 46 4.75 3.93 1.33
C SER A 46 5.36 5.00 2.25
N ALA A 47 5.54 6.23 1.77
CA ALA A 47 6.03 7.34 2.60
C ALA A 47 5.07 7.69 3.75
N LEU A 48 3.77 7.80 3.45
CA LEU A 48 2.74 8.07 4.46
C LEU A 48 2.67 6.96 5.52
N GLY A 49 2.77 5.70 5.09
CA GLY A 49 2.81 4.56 6.00
C GLY A 49 4.00 4.59 6.96
N ASN A 50 5.18 4.94 6.47
CA ASN A 50 6.35 5.09 7.33
C ASN A 50 6.22 6.28 8.30
N LEU A 51 5.70 7.42 7.84
CA LEU A 51 5.44 8.59 8.71
C LEU A 51 4.45 8.24 9.84
N LEU A 52 3.40 7.49 9.55
CA LEU A 52 2.45 7.05 10.55
C LEU A 52 3.06 6.08 11.56
N ALA A 53 3.91 5.16 11.12
CA ALA A 53 4.65 4.28 12.01
C ALA A 53 5.51 5.09 13.01
N GLN A 54 6.23 6.09 12.51
CA GLN A 54 7.05 6.98 13.34
C GLN A 54 6.19 7.78 14.33
N MET A 55 5.04 8.32 13.90
CA MET A 55 4.10 9.04 14.77
C MET A 55 3.52 8.15 15.88
N ILE A 56 3.13 6.91 15.57
CA ILE A 56 2.60 5.96 16.55
C ILE A 56 3.66 5.61 17.60
N LYS A 57 4.90 5.36 17.18
CA LYS A 57 6.03 5.08 18.08
C LYS A 57 6.33 6.26 19.01
N LYS A 58 6.40 7.49 18.46
CA LYS A 58 6.60 8.71 19.26
C LYS A 58 5.52 8.87 20.33
N ARG A 59 4.27 8.59 19.97
CA ARG A 59 3.12 8.70 20.89
C ARG A 59 3.11 7.60 21.96
N GLN A 60 3.59 6.39 21.66
CA GLN A 60 3.69 5.29 22.62
C GLN A 60 4.85 5.44 23.60
N LYS A 61 6.01 5.94 23.16
CA LYS A 61 7.19 6.06 24.02
C LYS A 61 7.22 7.31 24.91
N LYS A 62 6.32 8.29 24.73
CA LYS A 62 6.35 9.59 25.45
C LYS A 62 7.73 10.28 25.38
N GLU A 63 8.52 10.01 24.35
CA GLU A 63 9.80 10.68 24.11
C GLU A 63 9.56 11.91 23.22
N ASP A 64 9.61 13.10 23.83
CA ASP A 64 9.43 14.37 23.14
C ASP A 64 10.66 14.79 22.30
N SER A 65 11.78 14.06 22.39
CA SER A 65 13.08 14.52 21.86
C SER A 65 13.52 13.91 20.51
N GLU A 66 12.92 12.80 20.04
CA GLU A 66 13.25 12.29 18.70
C GLU A 66 12.51 13.07 17.60
N SER A 67 13.28 13.76 16.77
CA SER A 67 12.82 14.37 15.53
C SER A 67 12.39 13.28 14.53
N ILE A 68 11.27 13.50 13.83
CA ILE A 68 10.82 12.62 12.74
C ILE A 68 11.94 12.53 11.70
N ASP A 69 12.55 11.36 11.53
CA ASP A 69 13.60 11.15 10.53
C ASP A 69 13.00 11.15 9.12
N ALA A 70 13.21 12.26 8.41
CA ALA A 70 12.75 12.47 7.04
C ALA A 70 13.43 11.53 6.02
N ARG A 71 14.57 10.91 6.35
CA ARG A 71 15.25 9.96 5.45
C ARG A 71 14.49 8.63 5.32
N GLY A 72 13.79 8.20 6.38
CA GLY A 72 12.95 7.00 6.36
C GLY A 72 11.82 7.07 5.31
N PRO A 73 10.91 8.05 5.36
CA PRO A 73 9.84 8.22 4.38
C PRO A 73 10.35 8.34 2.94
N LEU A 74 11.49 9.00 2.72
CA LEU A 74 12.10 9.13 1.39
C LEU A 74 12.56 7.78 0.82
N ARG A 75 13.18 6.93 1.64
CA ARG A 75 13.58 5.56 1.24
C ARG A 75 12.36 4.70 0.88
N TYR A 76 11.29 4.81 1.67
CA TYR A 76 10.03 4.12 1.39
C TYR A 76 9.32 4.67 0.14
N ALA A 77 9.37 5.98 -0.09
CA ALA A 77 8.89 6.58 -1.34
C ALA A 77 9.64 6.05 -2.55
N ALA A 78 10.98 6.03 -2.49
CA ALA A 78 11.82 5.52 -3.58
C ALA A 78 11.52 4.04 -3.88
N TYR A 79 11.38 3.21 -2.84
CA TYR A 79 10.98 1.81 -3.00
C TYR A 79 9.59 1.65 -3.63
N GLY A 80 8.61 2.43 -3.18
CA GLY A 80 7.26 2.44 -3.74
C GLY A 80 7.26 2.83 -5.23
N PHE A 81 8.01 3.87 -5.57
CA PHE A 81 8.04 4.43 -6.92
C PHE A 81 8.82 3.57 -7.91
N PHE A 82 10.07 3.21 -7.58
CA PHE A 82 10.96 2.56 -8.54
C PHE A 82 10.83 1.05 -8.59
N ILE A 83 10.46 0.42 -7.47
CA ILE A 83 10.37 -1.05 -7.40
C ILE A 83 8.92 -1.49 -7.40
N THR A 84 8.14 -1.05 -6.41
CA THR A 84 6.81 -1.59 -6.16
C THR A 84 5.85 -1.37 -7.33
N GLY A 85 5.80 -0.16 -7.88
CA GLY A 85 4.93 0.18 -9.01
C GLY A 85 5.22 -0.62 -10.28
N PRO A 86 6.44 -0.52 -10.86
CA PRO A 86 6.79 -1.22 -12.09
C PRO A 86 6.75 -2.74 -11.94
N LEU A 87 7.31 -3.28 -10.85
CA LEU A 87 7.38 -4.72 -10.63
C LEU A 87 5.98 -5.34 -10.50
N SER A 88 5.09 -4.69 -9.74
CA SER A 88 3.70 -5.14 -9.63
C SER A 88 3.00 -5.10 -10.99
N HIS A 89 3.21 -4.03 -11.78
CA HIS A 89 2.59 -3.92 -13.10
C HIS A 89 2.96 -5.06 -14.04
N TYR A 90 4.26 -5.33 -14.21
CA TYR A 90 4.73 -6.41 -15.09
C TYR A 90 4.38 -7.80 -14.54
N PHE A 91 4.41 -7.99 -13.23
CA PHE A 91 4.04 -9.27 -12.63
C PHE A 91 2.57 -9.62 -12.87
N TYR A 92 1.65 -8.67 -12.70
CA TYR A 92 0.23 -8.93 -12.99
C TYR A 92 -0.03 -9.22 -14.47
N LEU A 93 0.69 -8.55 -15.38
CA LEU A 93 0.61 -8.86 -16.82
C LEU A 93 1.12 -10.28 -17.12
N PHE A 94 2.24 -10.68 -16.51
CA PHE A 94 2.77 -12.03 -16.64
C PHE A 94 1.80 -13.09 -16.10
N LEU A 95 1.16 -12.81 -14.96
CA LEU A 95 0.18 -13.71 -14.32
C LEU A 95 -1.08 -13.89 -15.18
N GLU A 96 -1.56 -12.81 -15.82
CA GLU A 96 -2.69 -12.87 -16.75
C GLU A 96 -2.37 -13.65 -18.01
N HIS A 97 -1.13 -13.56 -18.50
CA HIS A 97 -0.65 -14.36 -19.64
C HIS A 97 -0.50 -15.85 -19.29
N TRP A 98 0.03 -16.16 -18.10
CA TRP A 98 0.27 -17.55 -17.66
C TRP A 98 -0.97 -18.29 -17.20
N VAL A 99 -1.91 -17.59 -16.56
CA VAL A 99 -3.17 -18.19 -16.11
C VAL A 99 -4.31 -17.37 -16.72
N PRO A 100 -4.68 -17.60 -17.98
CA PRO A 100 -5.75 -16.87 -18.62
C PRO A 100 -7.13 -17.24 -18.01
N PRO A 101 -8.16 -16.38 -18.18
CA PRO A 101 -9.41 -16.46 -17.42
C PRO A 101 -10.30 -17.66 -17.79
N ASP A 102 -10.05 -18.27 -18.94
CA ASP A 102 -10.65 -19.49 -19.48
C ASP A 102 -10.21 -20.77 -18.74
N VAL A 103 -9.14 -20.71 -17.94
CA VAL A 103 -8.68 -21.85 -17.16
C VAL A 103 -9.64 -22.13 -15.98
N PRO A 104 -10.09 -23.39 -15.78
CA PRO A 104 -10.87 -23.73 -14.61
C PRO A 104 -10.10 -23.42 -13.31
N LEU A 105 -10.79 -22.79 -12.37
CA LEU A 105 -10.21 -22.28 -11.12
C LEU A 105 -9.10 -21.23 -11.32
N ALA A 106 -9.10 -20.48 -12.44
CA ALA A 106 -8.13 -19.42 -12.71
C ALA A 106 -7.97 -18.45 -11.53
N ALA A 107 -9.06 -18.03 -10.90
CA ALA A 107 -9.02 -17.15 -9.73
C ALA A 107 -8.24 -17.75 -8.54
N ALA A 108 -8.47 -19.03 -8.23
CA ALA A 108 -7.77 -19.71 -7.15
C ALA A 108 -6.29 -19.95 -7.50
N LYS A 109 -5.98 -20.35 -8.74
CA LYS A 109 -4.60 -20.53 -9.21
C LYS A 109 -3.80 -19.23 -9.18
N ARG A 110 -4.40 -18.13 -9.67
CA ARG A 110 -3.81 -16.77 -9.62
C ARG A 110 -3.56 -16.34 -8.18
N LEU A 111 -4.52 -16.58 -7.29
CA LEU A 111 -4.37 -16.26 -5.87
C LEU A 111 -3.25 -17.08 -5.22
N LEU A 112 -3.14 -18.38 -5.51
CA LEU A 112 -2.07 -19.21 -4.97
C LEU A 112 -0.70 -18.76 -5.47
N LEU A 113 -0.56 -18.44 -6.76
CA LEU A 113 0.69 -17.91 -7.32
C LEU A 113 1.07 -16.56 -6.69
N ASP A 114 0.10 -15.67 -6.52
CA ASP A 114 0.31 -14.39 -5.83
C ASP A 114 0.79 -14.61 -4.38
N ARG A 115 0.14 -15.52 -3.64
CA ARG A 115 0.45 -15.73 -2.21
C ARG A 115 1.74 -16.53 -1.97
N LEU A 116 2.04 -17.51 -2.82
CA LEU A 116 3.15 -18.45 -2.62
C LEU A 116 4.44 -18.05 -3.33
N LEU A 117 4.37 -17.27 -4.42
CA LEU A 117 5.55 -16.85 -5.16
C LEU A 117 5.76 -15.35 -5.05
N PHE A 118 4.73 -14.57 -5.37
CA PHE A 118 4.89 -13.12 -5.46
C PHE A 118 5.08 -12.48 -4.09
N ALA A 119 4.18 -12.73 -3.14
CA ALA A 119 4.26 -12.18 -1.80
C ALA A 119 5.62 -12.47 -1.11
N PRO A 120 6.16 -13.71 -1.10
CA PRO A 120 7.47 -13.97 -0.51
C PRO A 120 8.63 -13.33 -1.29
N ALA A 121 8.63 -13.39 -2.63
CA ALA A 121 9.68 -12.73 -3.43
C ALA A 121 9.68 -11.21 -3.22
N PHE A 122 8.50 -10.60 -3.22
CA PHE A 122 8.30 -9.17 -3.01
C PHE A 122 8.72 -8.74 -1.59
N GLN A 123 8.41 -9.55 -0.58
CA GLN A 123 8.84 -9.31 0.79
C GLN A 123 10.37 -9.41 0.94
N LEU A 124 11.01 -10.39 0.30
CA LEU A 124 12.47 -10.50 0.32
C LEU A 124 13.15 -9.30 -0.35
N LEU A 125 12.60 -8.87 -1.49
CA LEU A 125 13.07 -7.69 -2.22
C LEU A 125 12.94 -6.41 -1.40
N PHE A 126 11.87 -6.28 -0.61
CA PHE A 126 11.73 -5.18 0.35
C PHE A 126 12.87 -5.18 1.37
N PHE A 127 13.14 -6.31 2.03
CA PHE A 127 14.24 -6.40 3.01
C PHE A 127 15.60 -6.10 2.39
N LEU A 128 15.89 -6.64 1.20
CA LEU A 128 17.12 -6.37 0.44
C LEU A 128 17.26 -4.87 0.15
N THR A 129 16.24 -4.25 -0.43
CA THR A 129 16.30 -2.85 -0.83
C THR A 129 16.42 -1.92 0.37
N MET A 130 15.65 -2.18 1.43
CA MET A 130 15.73 -1.39 2.66
C MET A 130 17.10 -1.52 3.31
N ASN A 131 17.68 -2.71 3.33
CA ASN A 131 19.03 -2.92 3.86
C ASN A 131 20.09 -2.13 3.08
N LEU A 132 20.00 -2.13 1.75
CA LEU A 132 20.87 -1.34 0.87
C LEU A 132 20.69 0.17 1.10
N LEU A 133 19.44 0.65 1.17
CA LEU A 133 19.13 2.07 1.37
C LEU A 133 19.46 2.58 2.79
N GLU A 134 19.46 1.68 3.78
CA GLU A 134 19.90 1.94 5.15
C GLU A 134 21.43 1.84 5.29
N GLY A 135 22.15 1.33 4.28
CA GLY A 135 23.61 1.17 4.30
C GLY A 135 24.09 0.09 5.27
N LYS A 136 23.27 -0.94 5.51
CA LYS A 136 23.56 -2.02 6.46
C LYS A 136 24.27 -3.20 5.81
N ASP A 137 25.07 -3.91 6.60
CA ASP A 137 25.86 -5.04 6.13
C ASP A 137 25.00 -6.25 5.73
N THR A 138 25.58 -7.17 4.95
CA THR A 138 24.91 -8.40 4.52
C THR A 138 24.56 -9.32 5.70
N ALA A 139 25.36 -9.31 6.77
CA ALA A 139 25.05 -10.05 7.99
C ALA A 139 23.76 -9.52 8.67
N ALA A 140 23.56 -8.21 8.68
CA ALA A 140 22.36 -7.57 9.21
C ALA A 140 21.12 -7.91 8.36
N LEU A 141 21.28 -7.98 7.03
CA LEU A 141 20.22 -8.47 6.14
C LEU A 141 19.81 -9.91 6.47
N VAL A 142 20.78 -10.82 6.57
CA VAL A 142 20.51 -12.25 6.85
C VAL A 142 19.79 -12.40 8.19
N ALA A 143 20.23 -11.68 9.22
CA ALA A 143 19.59 -11.68 10.53
C ALA A 143 18.13 -11.19 10.43
N ARG A 144 17.88 -10.07 9.74
CA ARG A 144 16.55 -9.46 9.56
C ARG A 144 15.62 -10.31 8.72
N VAL A 145 16.11 -10.97 7.67
CA VAL A 145 15.33 -11.93 6.88
C VAL A 145 15.01 -13.15 7.75
N ARG A 146 15.97 -13.71 8.47
CA ARG A 146 15.75 -14.90 9.29
C ARG A 146 14.74 -14.66 10.42
N SER A 147 14.77 -13.49 11.06
CA SER A 147 13.87 -13.14 12.15
C SER A 147 12.53 -12.58 11.68
N GLY A 148 12.53 -11.73 10.64
CA GLY A 148 11.36 -10.93 10.24
C GLY A 148 10.57 -11.47 9.06
N PHE A 149 11.16 -12.29 8.18
CA PHE A 149 10.52 -12.73 6.94
C PHE A 149 9.26 -13.57 7.19
N TRP A 150 9.38 -14.64 7.97
CA TRP A 150 8.26 -15.55 8.24
C TRP A 150 7.13 -14.92 9.06
N PRO A 151 7.41 -14.13 10.12
CA PRO A 151 6.37 -13.36 10.80
C PRO A 151 5.66 -12.39 9.86
N ALA A 152 6.41 -11.64 9.05
CA ALA A 152 5.84 -10.68 8.11
C ALA A 152 5.00 -11.37 7.03
N LEU A 153 5.46 -12.51 6.47
CA LEU A 153 4.71 -13.25 5.46
C LEU A 153 3.40 -13.85 6.02
N ARG A 154 3.44 -14.44 7.22
CA ARG A 154 2.23 -14.96 7.88
C ARG A 154 1.23 -13.85 8.19
N MET A 155 1.72 -12.70 8.67
CA MET A 155 0.85 -11.55 8.90
C MET A 155 0.29 -11.00 7.58
N ASN A 156 1.08 -10.99 6.50
CA ASN A 156 0.62 -10.58 5.19
C ASN A 156 -0.57 -11.42 4.74
N TRP A 157 -0.44 -12.75 4.80
CA TRP A 157 -1.53 -13.65 4.45
C TRP A 157 -2.76 -13.46 5.34
N ARG A 158 -2.57 -13.28 6.66
CA ARG A 158 -3.68 -13.06 7.59
C ARG A 158 -4.42 -11.75 7.37
N VAL A 159 -3.73 -10.67 7.01
CA VAL A 159 -4.34 -9.36 6.80
C VAL A 159 -4.93 -9.25 5.40
N TRP A 160 -4.16 -9.58 4.38
CA TRP A 160 -4.55 -9.31 3.00
C TRP A 160 -5.56 -10.30 2.45
N THR A 161 -5.59 -11.56 2.90
CA THR A 161 -6.59 -12.53 2.42
C THR A 161 -8.03 -12.10 2.75
N PRO A 162 -8.40 -11.80 4.01
CA PRO A 162 -9.75 -11.32 4.32
C PRO A 162 -10.02 -9.93 3.76
N VAL A 163 -9.03 -9.02 3.74
CA VAL A 163 -9.18 -7.69 3.14
C VAL A 163 -9.52 -7.80 1.67
N GLN A 164 -8.81 -8.64 0.91
CA GLN A 164 -9.07 -8.81 -0.51
C GLN A 164 -10.42 -9.48 -0.76
N PHE A 165 -10.81 -10.42 0.09
CA PHE A 165 -12.14 -11.02 0.05
C PHE A 165 -13.24 -9.96 0.24
N ILE A 166 -13.11 -9.09 1.25
CA ILE A 166 -14.06 -7.99 1.51
C ILE A 166 -14.07 -7.01 0.34
N ASN A 167 -12.88 -6.66 -0.17
CA ASN A 167 -12.70 -5.71 -1.25
C ASN A 167 -13.40 -6.15 -2.55
N ILE A 168 -13.32 -7.44 -2.89
CA ILE A 168 -13.93 -7.96 -4.12
C ILE A 168 -15.44 -8.15 -3.95
N ASN A 169 -15.90 -8.65 -2.80
CA ASN A 169 -17.31 -9.03 -2.62
C ASN A 169 -18.22 -7.89 -2.17
N TYR A 170 -17.72 -6.93 -1.37
CA TYR A 170 -18.55 -5.91 -0.72
C TYR A 170 -18.22 -4.48 -1.12
N VAL A 171 -17.01 -4.22 -1.63
CA VAL A 171 -16.59 -2.86 -2.00
C VAL A 171 -16.90 -2.61 -3.49
N PRO A 172 -17.70 -1.58 -3.82
CA PRO A 172 -17.97 -1.19 -5.20
C PRO A 172 -16.67 -0.89 -5.96
N LEU A 173 -16.61 -1.24 -7.24
CA LEU A 173 -15.39 -1.19 -8.07
C LEU A 173 -14.61 0.13 -7.94
N GLN A 174 -15.32 1.26 -7.92
CA GLN A 174 -14.75 2.60 -7.78
C GLN A 174 -14.04 2.89 -6.45
N PHE A 175 -14.37 2.17 -5.38
CA PHE A 175 -13.79 2.34 -4.05
C PHE A 175 -12.76 1.29 -3.68
N ARG A 176 -12.58 0.24 -4.51
CA ARG A 176 -11.69 -0.88 -4.19
C ARG A 176 -10.23 -0.47 -4.01
N VAL A 177 -9.78 0.48 -4.82
CA VAL A 177 -8.42 1.05 -4.74
C VAL A 177 -8.27 1.88 -3.47
N LEU A 178 -9.27 2.69 -3.11
CA LEU A 178 -9.26 3.49 -1.89
C LEU A 178 -9.22 2.61 -0.64
N PHE A 179 -10.07 1.58 -0.60
CA PHE A 179 -10.10 0.61 0.50
C PHE A 179 -8.76 -0.13 0.65
N ALA A 180 -8.19 -0.61 -0.46
CA ALA A 180 -6.88 -1.25 -0.46
C ALA A 180 -5.77 -0.30 0.03
N ASN A 181 -5.81 0.97 -0.40
CA ASN A 181 -4.81 1.97 0.00
C ASN A 181 -4.88 2.29 1.51
N LEU A 182 -6.08 2.35 2.10
CA LEU A 182 -6.24 2.53 3.54
C LEU A 182 -5.61 1.39 4.33
N VAL A 183 -5.85 0.15 3.91
CA VAL A 183 -5.23 -1.03 4.56
C VAL A 183 -3.73 -1.06 4.34
N ALA A 184 -3.26 -0.73 3.13
CA ALA A 184 -1.84 -0.68 2.81
C ALA A 184 -1.08 0.30 3.70
N LEU A 185 -1.70 1.42 4.06
CA LEU A 185 -1.11 2.40 4.95
C LEU A 185 -0.83 1.82 6.36
N PHE A 186 -1.74 1.03 6.92
CA PHE A 186 -1.50 0.27 8.17
C PHE A 186 -0.45 -0.83 7.98
N TRP A 187 -0.46 -1.49 6.82
CA TRP A 187 0.52 -2.52 6.47
C TRP A 187 1.96 -1.96 6.43
N TYR A 188 2.16 -0.81 5.79
CA TYR A 188 3.46 -0.14 5.76
C TYR A 188 3.91 0.31 7.15
N ALA A 189 2.99 0.74 8.01
CA ALA A 189 3.31 1.05 9.40
C ALA A 189 3.82 -0.19 10.17
N TYR A 190 3.18 -1.36 9.95
CA TYR A 190 3.63 -2.63 10.52
C TYR A 190 5.01 -3.05 9.99
N LEU A 191 5.25 -2.97 8.68
CA LEU A 191 6.55 -3.29 8.08
C LEU A 191 7.67 -2.38 8.59
N SER A 192 7.40 -1.08 8.75
CA SER A 192 8.34 -0.14 9.35
C SER A 192 8.65 -0.49 10.82
N SER A 193 7.66 -1.00 11.56
CA SER A 193 7.87 -1.47 12.94
C SER A 193 8.77 -2.71 13.04
N LEU A 194 8.70 -3.62 12.08
CA LEU A 194 9.54 -4.83 12.00
C LEU A 194 10.92 -4.56 11.38
N GLY A 195 11.06 -3.43 10.70
CA GLY A 195 12.26 -3.08 9.96
C GLY A 195 13.35 -2.36 10.77
N GLN A 196 12.98 -1.79 11.92
CA GLN A 196 13.93 -1.19 12.85
C GLN A 196 14.35 -2.21 13.89
#